data_AF-A0A1I8Q3Z0-F1
#
_entry.id   AF-A0A1I8Q3Z0-F1
#
_cell.length_a   1.000
_cell.length_b   1.000
_cell.length_c   1.000
_cell.angle_alpha   90.00
_cell.angle_beta   90.00
_cell.angle_gamma   90.00
#
_symmetry.space_group_name_H-M   'P 1'
#
loop_
_entity.id
_entity.type
_entity.pdbx_description
1 polymer ?
#
loop_
_entity_poly.entity_id
_entity_poly.type
_entity_poly.pdbx_seq_one_letter_code
_entity_poly.pdbx_strand_id
1 'polypeptide(L)'
;MENIDEKNRKPRRTKGTPSYYYRNRFAAGGILAGCLIFALWTYTPIHKVATEKFIREYLVITEEEKDRKFTFNFGAAPRTARSIQESLDEKKKLFSER
;
A
#
# COMPACT_ATOMS: atom_id res chain seq x y z
N MET A 1 -12.86 32.13 -10.61
CA MET A 1 -13.99 31.20 -10.68
C MET A 1 -15.22 31.98 -10.23
N GLU A 2 -16.22 32.13 -11.09
CA GLU A 2 -17.48 32.81 -10.75
C GLU A 2 -18.19 32.03 -9.63
N ASN A 3 -18.67 32.76 -8.63
CA ASN A 3 -19.44 32.22 -7.51
C ASN A 3 -20.88 31.97 -8.00
N ILE A 4 -21.13 30.77 -8.55
CA ILE A 4 -22.47 30.38 -9.01
C ILE A 4 -23.32 30.08 -7.77
N ASP A 5 -24.41 30.83 -7.59
CA ASP A 5 -25.37 30.60 -6.52
C ASP A 5 -26.14 29.29 -6.75
N GLU A 6 -25.73 28.24 -6.05
CA GLU A 6 -26.30 26.89 -6.20
C GLU A 6 -27.67 26.72 -5.51
N LYS A 7 -28.13 27.69 -4.70
CA LYS A 7 -29.38 27.55 -3.92
C LYS A 7 -30.62 27.35 -4.81
N ASN A 8 -30.66 28.01 -5.95
CA ASN A 8 -31.81 27.96 -6.88
C ASN A 8 -31.60 26.98 -8.04
N ARG A 9 -30.50 26.23 -8.04
CA ARG A 9 -30.19 25.31 -9.11
C ARG A 9 -31.15 24.12 -9.05
N LYS A 10 -31.99 23.97 -10.09
CA LYS A 10 -32.84 22.78 -10.25
C LYS A 10 -31.96 21.52 -10.09
N PRO A 11 -32.28 20.62 -9.15
CA PRO A 11 -31.54 19.39 -8.99
C PRO A 11 -31.58 18.63 -10.33
N ARG A 12 -30.42 18.22 -10.86
CA ARG A 12 -30.35 17.41 -12.10
C ARG A 12 -31.19 16.13 -12.00
N ARG A 13 -31.50 15.70 -10.78
CA ARG A 13 -32.34 14.54 -10.46
C ARG A 13 -33.34 14.95 -9.38
N THR A 14 -34.63 14.81 -9.67
CA THR A 14 -35.72 15.09 -8.74
C THR A 14 -35.74 14.05 -7.62
N LYS A 15 -35.11 14.41 -6.50
CA LYS A 15 -35.19 13.65 -5.24
C LYS A 15 -36.68 13.53 -4.84
N GLY A 16 -37.08 12.36 -4.34
CA GLY A 16 -38.46 12.12 -3.89
C GLY A 16 -39.41 11.53 -4.95
N THR A 17 -38.98 11.42 -6.21
CA THR A 17 -39.80 10.72 -7.23
C THR A 17 -39.68 9.20 -7.10
N PRO A 18 -40.71 8.41 -7.44
CA PRO A 18 -40.61 6.95 -7.46
C PRO A 18 -39.43 6.46 -8.31
N SER A 19 -39.24 7.05 -9.50
CA SER A 19 -38.10 6.74 -10.39
C SER A 19 -36.73 6.92 -9.72
N TYR A 20 -36.57 7.98 -8.90
CA TYR A 20 -35.35 8.21 -8.13
C TYR A 20 -35.08 7.08 -7.13
N TYR A 21 -36.11 6.62 -6.41
CA TYR A 21 -35.99 5.52 -5.46
C TYR A 21 -35.71 4.18 -6.14
N TYR A 22 -36.42 3.85 -7.22
CA TYR A 22 -36.20 2.58 -7.95
C TYR A 22 -34.77 2.45 -8.44
N ARG A 23 -34.23 3.49 -9.10
CA ARG A 23 -32.85 3.45 -9.61
C ARG A 23 -31.83 3.30 -8.48
N ASN A 24 -32.00 4.03 -7.38
CA ASN A 24 -31.05 3.96 -6.27
C ASN A 24 -31.11 2.60 -5.56
N ARG A 25 -32.31 2.02 -5.39
CA ARG A 25 -32.48 0.67 -4.83
C ARG A 25 -31.91 -0.39 -5.76
N PHE A 26 -32.11 -0.26 -7.07
CA PHE A 26 -31.52 -1.17 -8.05
C PHE A 26 -29.99 -1.10 -8.03
N ALA A 27 -29.42 0.12 -8.03
CA ALA A 27 -27.99 0.31 -7.91
C ALA A 27 -27.44 -0.27 -6.59
N ALA A 28 -28.12 -0.02 -5.47
CA ALA A 28 -27.76 -0.59 -4.17
C ALA A 28 -27.80 -2.13 -4.19
N GLY A 29 -28.82 -2.72 -4.81
CA GLY A 29 -28.93 -4.17 -4.99
C GLY A 29 -27.76 -4.74 -5.80
N GLY A 30 -27.40 -4.08 -6.91
CA GLY A 30 -26.24 -4.48 -7.72
C GLY A 30 -24.92 -4.40 -6.96
N ILE A 31 -24.72 -3.33 -6.17
CA ILE A 31 -23.53 -3.17 -5.33
C ILE A 31 -23.48 -4.28 -4.28
N LEU A 32 -24.58 -4.53 -3.55
CA LEU A 32 -24.63 -5.58 -2.53
C LEU A 32 -24.38 -6.97 -3.10
N ALA A 33 -24.98 -7.29 -4.25
CA ALA A 33 -24.77 -8.55 -4.94
C ALA A 33 -23.31 -8.70 -5.38
N GLY A 34 -22.73 -7.66 -5.99
CA GLY A 34 -21.32 -7.64 -6.38
C GLY A 34 -20.38 -7.82 -5.19
N CYS A 35 -20.64 -7.12 -4.08
CA CYS A 35 -19.88 -7.25 -2.84
C CYS A 35 -19.97 -8.68 -2.27
N LEU A 36 -21.14 -9.31 -2.29
CA LEU A 36 -21.31 -10.69 -1.82
C LEU A 36 -20.55 -11.69 -2.67
N ILE A 37 -20.67 -11.59 -4.00
CA ILE A 37 -19.94 -12.46 -4.94
C ILE A 37 -18.44 -12.29 -4.74
N PHE A 38 -17.97 -11.04 -4.64
CA PHE A 38 -16.57 -10.75 -4.40
C PHE A 38 -16.10 -11.29 -3.05
N ALA A 39 -16.86 -11.09 -1.98
CA ALA A 39 -16.52 -11.63 -0.67
C ALA A 39 -16.40 -13.17 -0.72
N LEU A 40 -17.38 -13.87 -1.29
CA LEU A 40 -17.33 -15.32 -1.47
C LEU A 40 -16.10 -15.75 -2.29
N TRP A 41 -15.78 -15.03 -3.36
CA TRP A 41 -14.59 -15.29 -4.17
C TRP A 41 -13.30 -15.16 -3.37
N THR A 42 -13.16 -14.16 -2.51
CA THR A 42 -11.93 -13.95 -1.71
C THR A 42 -11.66 -15.09 -0.72
N TYR A 43 -12.68 -15.82 -0.26
CA TYR A 43 -12.52 -16.97 0.62
C TYR A 43 -12.10 -18.26 -0.11
N THR A 44 -12.18 -18.28 -1.44
CA THR A 44 -11.75 -19.45 -2.21
C THR A 44 -10.23 -19.67 -2.12
N PRO A 45 -9.77 -20.94 -2.10
CA PRO A 45 -8.35 -21.24 -2.01
C PRO A 45 -7.57 -20.75 -3.25
N ILE A 46 -8.23 -20.71 -4.41
CA ILE A 46 -7.64 -20.21 -5.67
C ILE A 46 -7.26 -18.74 -5.53
N HIS A 47 -8.16 -17.92 -4.97
CA HIS A 47 -7.89 -16.51 -4.74
C HIS A 47 -6.71 -16.32 -3.78
N LYS A 48 -6.66 -17.07 -2.67
CA LYS A 48 -5.55 -16.99 -1.71
C LYS A 48 -4.18 -17.27 -2.34
N VAL A 49 -4.08 -18.32 -3.15
CA VAL A 49 -2.83 -18.68 -3.84
C VAL A 49 -2.44 -17.60 -4.85
N ALA A 50 -3.40 -17.06 -5.60
CA ALA A 50 -3.14 -15.98 -6.54
C ALA A 50 -2.66 -14.72 -5.80
N THR A 51 -3.35 -14.30 -4.74
CA THR A 51 -2.97 -13.12 -3.94
C THR A 51 -1.58 -13.29 -3.32
N GLU A 52 -1.24 -14.47 -2.80
CA GLU A 52 0.09 -14.72 -2.24
C GLU A 52 1.19 -14.58 -3.29
N LYS A 53 0.98 -15.09 -4.51
CA LYS A 53 1.91 -14.92 -5.63
C LYS A 53 2.06 -13.44 -6.01
N PHE A 54 0.95 -12.73 -6.16
CA PHE A 54 0.98 -11.30 -6.46
C PHE A 54 1.69 -10.48 -5.38
N ILE A 55 1.45 -10.76 -4.09
CA ILE A 55 2.12 -10.07 -2.99
C ILE A 55 3.64 -10.34 -3.04
N ARG A 56 4.04 -11.59 -3.21
CA ARG A 56 5.46 -11.97 -3.26
C ARG A 56 6.19 -11.33 -4.45
N GLU A 57 5.54 -11.21 -5.59
CA GLU A 57 6.18 -10.74 -6.83
C GLU A 57 6.21 -9.21 -6.93
N TYR A 58 5.17 -8.51 -6.45
CA TYR A 58 5.02 -7.06 -6.68
C TYR A 58 5.08 -6.19 -5.42
N LEU A 59 4.80 -6.75 -4.23
CA LEU A 59 4.74 -5.97 -2.99
C LEU A 59 5.92 -6.23 -2.05
N VAL A 60 6.52 -7.42 -2.13
CA VAL A 60 7.75 -7.71 -1.39
C VAL A 60 8.92 -7.03 -2.11
N ILE A 61 9.46 -5.99 -1.47
CA ILE A 61 10.69 -5.32 -1.89
C ILE A 61 11.77 -6.38 -2.07
N THR A 62 12.30 -6.49 -3.29
CA THR A 62 13.33 -7.48 -3.62
C THR A 62 14.59 -7.24 -2.79
N GLU A 63 15.38 -8.28 -2.55
CA GLU A 63 16.64 -8.13 -1.81
C GLU A 63 17.57 -7.11 -2.47
N GLU A 64 17.56 -7.04 -3.81
CA GLU A 64 18.30 -6.04 -4.58
C GLU A 64 17.80 -4.60 -4.36
N GLU A 65 16.50 -4.40 -4.15
CA GLU A 65 15.95 -3.09 -3.79
C GLU A 65 16.25 -2.71 -2.34
N LYS A 66 16.23 -3.69 -1.42
CA LYS A 66 16.69 -3.48 -0.03
C LYS A 66 18.16 -3.13 0.02
N ASP A 67 19.01 -3.83 -0.72
CA ASP A 67 20.44 -3.57 -0.81
C ASP A 67 20.72 -2.22 -1.44
N ARG A 68 20.05 -1.86 -2.54
CA ARG A 68 20.14 -0.50 -3.10
C ARG A 68 19.75 0.56 -2.08
N LYS A 69 18.65 0.36 -1.36
CA LYS A 69 18.23 1.28 -0.31
C LYS A 69 19.24 1.36 0.83
N PHE A 70 19.93 0.27 1.17
CA PHE A 70 21.02 0.28 2.15
C PHE A 70 22.27 1.01 1.62
N THR A 71 22.63 0.82 0.35
CA THR A 71 23.75 1.51 -0.29
C THR A 71 23.50 3.01 -0.43
N PHE A 72 22.25 3.43 -0.71
CA PHE A 72 21.86 4.84 -0.80
C PHE A 72 21.43 5.46 0.52
N ASN A 73 21.08 4.67 1.54
CA ASN A 73 21.04 5.12 2.92
C ASN A 73 22.48 5.25 3.44
N PHE A 74 23.15 6.32 3.02
CA PHE A 74 24.30 6.89 3.73
C PHE A 74 23.97 7.38 5.16
N GLY A 75 22.80 6.97 5.71
CA GLY A 75 22.31 7.20 7.06
C GLY A 75 22.62 6.06 8.04
N ALA A 76 23.49 5.09 7.70
CA ALA A 76 24.29 4.49 8.76
C ALA A 76 25.08 5.65 9.37
N ALA A 77 24.67 6.11 10.56
CA ALA A 77 25.28 7.24 11.24
C ALA A 77 26.81 7.16 11.04
N PRO A 78 27.46 8.26 10.61
CA PRO A 78 28.89 8.22 10.30
C PRO A 78 29.58 7.48 11.44
N ARG A 79 30.30 6.39 11.13
CA ARG A 79 30.92 5.56 12.17
C ARG A 79 31.64 6.51 13.11
N THR A 80 31.15 6.62 14.34
CA THR A 80 31.75 7.50 15.35
C THR A 80 33.22 7.14 15.46
N ALA A 81 34.11 8.12 15.58
CA ALA A 81 35.56 7.88 15.57
C ALA A 81 35.98 6.73 16.51
N ARG A 82 35.27 6.59 17.63
CA ARG A 82 35.41 5.50 18.60
C ARG A 82 35.20 4.10 18.02
N SER A 83 34.16 3.87 17.23
CA SER A 83 33.89 2.55 16.63
C SER A 83 34.84 2.22 15.48
N ILE A 84 35.41 3.24 14.82
CA ILE A 84 36.51 3.06 13.87
C ILE A 84 37.77 2.61 14.63
N GLN A 85 38.08 3.26 15.75
CA GLN A 85 39.25 2.94 16.59
C GLN A 85 39.17 1.53 17.19
N GLU A 86 38.01 1.15 17.74
CA GLU A 86 37.77 -0.21 18.25
C GLU A 86 37.98 -1.27 17.16
N SER A 87 37.47 -1.04 15.94
CA SER A 87 37.67 -1.96 14.82
C SER A 87 39.12 -2.04 14.32
N LEU A 88 39.91 -0.96 14.48
CA LEU A 88 41.32 -0.94 14.14
C LEU A 88 42.18 -1.67 15.19
N ASP A 89 41.84 -1.51 16.46
CA ASP A 89 42.54 -2.17 17.56
C ASP A 89 42.26 -3.68 17.61
N GLU A 90 41.03 -4.10 17.31
CA GLU A 90 40.69 -5.52 17.12
C GLU A 90 41.48 -6.14 15.95
N LYS A 91 41.59 -5.43 14.82
CA LYS A 91 42.42 -5.88 13.70
C LYS A 91 43.89 -6.03 14.11
N LYS A 92 44.44 -5.05 14.85
CA LYS A 92 45.83 -5.13 15.34
C LYS A 92 46.05 -6.32 16.27
N LYS A 93 45.10 -6.62 17.16
CA LYS A 93 45.17 -7.81 18.03
C LYS A 93 45.18 -9.11 17.22
N LEU A 94 44.29 -9.23 16.23
CA LEU A 94 44.26 -10.38 15.33
C LEU A 94 45.56 -10.54 14.51
N PHE A 95 46.23 -9.44 14.19
CA PHE A 95 47.54 -9.48 13.52
C PHE A 95 48.70 -9.80 14.47
N SER A 96 48.59 -9.47 15.76
CA SER A 96 49.60 -9.83 16.77
C SER A 96 49.45 -11.26 17.31
N GLU A 97 48.26 -11.85 17.16
CA GLU A 97 47.97 -13.23 17.55
C GLU A 97 48.26 -14.25 16.43
N ARG A 98 48.72 -13.77 15.27
CA ARG A 98 49.27 -14.58 14.16
C ARG A 98 50.79 -14.52 14.16
#